data_AF-X6DNX3-F1
#
_entry.id   AF-X6DNX3-F1
#
_cell.length_a   1.000
_cell.length_b   1.000
_cell.length_c   1.000
_cell.angle_alpha   90.00
_cell.angle_beta   90.00
_cell.angle_gamma   90.00
#
_symmetry.space_group_name_H-M   'P 1'
#
loop_
_entity.id
_entity.type
_entity.pdbx_description
1 polymer ?
#
loop_
_entity_poly.entity_id
_entity_poly.type
_entity_poly.pdbx_seq_one_letter_code
_entity_poly.pdbx_strand_id
1 'polypeptide(L)' 'MQRIKLIPDGLGESTSQPGMLVATENLGFGMRSWRYAALINNGVVEKWFEEEG' A
#
# COMPACT_ATOMS: atom_id res chain seq x y z
N MET A 1 -7.68 2.55 -22.62
CA MET A 1 -6.99 2.88 -21.35
C MET A 1 -7.13 1.66 -20.44
N GLN A 2 -6.18 0.70 -20.51
CA GLN A 2 -6.20 -0.57 -19.74
C GLN A 2 -4.77 -1.00 -19.37
N ARG A 3 -4.02 -0.14 -18.68
CA ARG A 3 -2.65 -0.49 -18.21
C ARG A 3 -2.55 -0.69 -16.70
N ILE A 4 -3.66 -0.52 -15.98
CA ILE A 4 -3.70 -0.62 -14.52
C ILE A 4 -4.45 -1.90 -14.17
N LYS A 5 -3.80 -2.78 -13.43
CA LYS A 5 -4.41 -3.97 -12.84
C LYS A 5 -4.62 -3.69 -11.36
N LEU A 6 -5.87 -3.83 -10.91
CA LEU A 6 -6.20 -3.71 -9.50
C LEU A 6 -5.83 -5.02 -8.79
N ILE A 7 -5.19 -4.91 -7.63
CA ILE A 7 -4.89 -6.03 -6.75
C ILE A 7 -5.85 -5.92 -5.56
N PRO A 8 -6.84 -6.82 -5.42
CA PRO A 8 -7.75 -6.78 -4.30
C PRO A 8 -7.07 -7.33 -3.03
N ASP A 9 -6.53 -6.45 -2.19
CA ASP A 9 -5.92 -6.79 -0.89
C ASP A 9 -6.99 -6.93 0.21
N GLY A 10 -7.89 -7.91 0.05
CA GLY A 10 -9.07 -8.07 0.93
C GLY A 10 -8.76 -8.44 2.39
N LEU A 11 -7.58 -9.03 2.65
CA LEU A 11 -7.13 -9.41 3.99
C LEU A 11 -6.16 -8.39 4.61
N GLY A 12 -5.69 -7.40 3.84
CA GLY A 12 -4.70 -6.42 4.29
C GLY A 12 -3.28 -6.98 4.49
N GLU A 13 -3.02 -8.24 4.13
CA GLU A 13 -1.71 -8.88 4.33
C GLU A 13 -0.63 -8.24 3.46
N SER A 14 -0.94 -7.80 2.24
CA SER A 14 0.05 -7.16 1.36
C SER A 14 0.33 -5.71 1.76
N THR A 15 -0.59 -5.06 2.47
CA THR A 15 -0.40 -3.73 3.09
C THR A 15 0.29 -3.81 4.46
N SER A 16 0.04 -4.87 5.24
CA SER A 16 0.58 -5.02 6.60
C SER A 16 2.05 -5.44 6.62
N GLN A 17 2.46 -6.31 5.69
CA GLN A 17 3.86 -6.78 5.56
C GLN A 17 4.89 -5.66 5.38
N PRO A 18 4.67 -4.64 4.53
CA PRO A 18 5.58 -3.49 4.42
C PRO A 18 5.42 -2.44 5.53
N GLY A 19 4.59 -2.69 6.55
CA GLY A 19 4.35 -1.73 7.64
C GLY A 19 3.50 -0.51 7.22
N MET A 20 2.77 -0.62 6.11
CA MET A 20 2.01 0.50 5.52
C MET A 20 0.56 0.54 5.99
N LEU A 21 0.19 -0.26 7.00
CA LEU A 21 -1.13 -0.23 7.59
C LEU A 21 -1.19 0.90 8.63
N VAL A 22 -1.93 1.97 8.30
CA VAL A 22 -2.08 3.13 9.18
C VAL A 22 -3.51 3.19 9.71
N ALA A 23 -3.62 3.38 11.02
CA ALA A 23 -4.89 3.59 11.70
C ALA A 23 -5.43 4.98 11.35
N THR A 24 -6.40 5.07 10.44
CA THR A 24 -7.11 6.31 10.10
C THR A 24 -8.43 6.40 10.87
N GLU A 25 -8.36 6.10 12.17
CA GLU A 25 -9.53 6.08 13.06
C GLU A 25 -10.10 7.49 13.28
N ASN A 26 -9.25 8.50 13.27
CA ASN A 26 -9.64 9.92 13.36
C ASN A 26 -10.58 10.37 12.23
N LEU A 27 -10.62 9.64 11.10
CA LEU A 27 -11.48 9.90 9.95
C LEU A 27 -12.60 8.86 9.79
N GLY A 28 -12.71 7.88 10.69
CA GLY A 28 -13.74 6.84 10.65
C GLY A 28 -13.53 5.77 9.55
N PHE A 29 -12.37 5.72 8.89
CA PHE A 29 -12.09 4.77 7.82
C PHE A 29 -11.50 3.43 8.30
N GLY A 30 -11.18 3.31 9.59
CA GLY A 30 -10.53 2.13 10.17
C GLY A 30 -9.07 2.00 9.72
N MET A 31 -8.59 0.76 9.58
CA MET A 31 -7.23 0.48 9.09
C MET A 31 -7.19 0.54 7.55
N ARG A 32 -6.28 1.35 7.01
CA ARG A 32 -6.09 1.52 5.56
C ARG A 32 -4.60 1.58 5.23
N SER A 33 -4.28 1.35 3.96
CA SER A 33 -2.94 1.57 3.44
C SER A 33 -2.57 3.06 3.49
N TRP A 34 -1.36 3.37 3.93
CA TRP A 34 -0.71 4.65 3.64
C TRP A 34 -0.53 4.79 2.12
N ARG A 35 -0.40 6.03 1.64
CA ARG A 35 -0.13 6.26 0.22
C ARG A 35 1.35 6.01 -0.05
N TYR A 36 1.61 4.98 -0.83
CA TYR A 36 2.95 4.66 -1.30
C TYR A 36 2.92 4.13 -2.73
N ALA A 37 4.06 4.22 -3.39
CA ALA A 37 4.36 3.53 -4.63
C ALA A 37 5.71 2.81 -4.49
N ALA A 38 5.86 1.66 -5.14
CA ALA A 38 7.10 0.91 -5.12
C ALA A 38 7.46 0.42 -6.53
N LEU A 39 8.74 0.45 -6.86
CA LEU A 39 9.28 -0.24 -8.04
C LEU A 39 9.74 -1.63 -7.59
N ILE A 40 9.07 -2.66 -8.09
CA ILE A 40 9.34 -4.06 -7.73
C ILE A 40 9.77 -4.81 -8.99
N ASN A 41 10.98 -5.34 -8.99
CA ASN A 41 11.49 -6.19 -10.06
C ASN A 41 11.72 -7.61 -9.53
N ASN A 42 11.04 -8.59 -10.11
CA ASN A 42 11.12 -10.01 -9.73
C ASN A 42 10.95 -10.27 -8.21
N GLY A 43 10.04 -9.55 -7.56
CA GLY A 43 9.77 -9.69 -6.12
C GLY A 43 10.75 -8.93 -5.22
N VAL A 44 11.74 -8.23 -5.78
CA VAL A 44 12.68 -7.38 -5.04
C VAL A 44 12.25 -5.92 -5.17
N VAL A 45 12.17 -5.22 -4.03
CA VAL A 45 11.90 -3.77 -4.00
C VAL A 45 13.18 -3.04 -4.41
N GLU A 46 13.14 -2.33 -5.53
CA GLU A 46 14.26 -1.50 -6.00
C GLU A 46 14.16 -0.06 -5.51
N LYS A 47 12.93 0.48 -5.45
CA LYS A 47 12.66 1.85 -4.98
C LYS A 47 11.34 1.91 -4.23
N TRP A 48 11.33 2.78 -3.22
CA TRP A 48 10.17 3.07 -2.39
C TRP A 48 9.86 4.57 -2.45
N PHE A 49 8.59 4.91 -2.62
CA PHE A 49 8.10 6.27 -2.67
C PHE A 49 6.91 6.36 -1.72
N GLU A 50 7.12 6.92 -0.53
CA GLU A 50 6.07 7.19 0.44
C GLU A 50 5.75 8.68 0.47
N GLU A 51 4.50 9.05 0.75
CA GLU A 51 4.16 10.43 1.09
C GLU A 51 4.71 10.77 2.48
N GLU A 52 5.23 12.00 2.66
CA GLU A 52 5.62 12.52 3.98
C GLU A 52 4.40 12.49 4.92
N GLY A 53 4.60 11.90 6.11
CA GLY A 53 3.58 11.76 7.16
C GLY A 53 3.33 13.03 7.96
#